data_AF-A0A5K7YSQ4-F1
#
_entry.id   AF-A0A5K7YSQ4-F1
#
_cell.length_a   1.000
_cell.length_b   1.000
_cell.length_c   1.000
_cell.angle_alpha   90.00
_cell.angle_beta   90.00
_cell.angle_gamma   90.00
#
_symmetry.space_group_name_H-M   'P 1'
#
loop_
_entity.id
_entity.type
_entity.pdbx_description
1 polymer ?
#
loop_
_entity_poly.entity_id
_entity_poly.type
_entity_poly.pdbx_seq_one_letter_code
_entity_poly.pdbx_strand_id
1 'polypeptide(L)'
;MEKQAVEKHFLSIIDNNAARIRNKLEKDGLKSLTIEDRMDWARFLMSLRLRQPDIVEMLKRESAQHLKATLNDQPEEYEELAAPEDAPTLEEWTKEQYPGLIENFGLSFFHKLVDNPEICTKILKMKWWLWDFSKAPYDLLLSDHPCIFVHGIDDPNCVIALPIHPRKAFMATRSDEVAKVMRNQRPRDLAVRLNESSVNQTRVRIYAPNESPRRFIENRLAQKNAI
;
A
#
# COMPACT_ATOMS: atom_id res chain seq x y z
N MET A 1 3.94 -14.24 -18.72
CA MET A 1 3.50 -14.36 -17.31
C MET A 1 1.98 -14.30 -17.28
N GLU A 2 1.28 -15.30 -16.75
CA GLU A 2 -0.19 -15.24 -16.64
C GLU A 2 -0.61 -13.99 -15.85
N LYS A 3 -1.55 -13.20 -16.38
CA LYS A 3 -2.05 -11.95 -15.76
C LYS A 3 -2.58 -12.13 -14.32
N GLN A 4 -2.88 -13.36 -13.89
CA GLN A 4 -3.41 -13.69 -12.56
C GLN A 4 -2.42 -14.44 -11.66
N ALA A 5 -1.18 -14.71 -12.11
CA ALA A 5 -0.24 -15.52 -11.34
C ALA A 5 0.09 -14.88 -9.97
N VAL A 6 0.31 -13.56 -9.95
CA VAL A 6 0.57 -12.78 -8.72
C VAL A 6 -0.63 -12.83 -7.77
N GLU A 7 -1.85 -12.70 -8.30
CA GLU A 7 -3.06 -12.76 -7.49
C GLU A 7 -3.24 -14.14 -6.84
N LYS A 8 -3.20 -15.20 -7.67
CA LYS A 8 -3.50 -16.56 -7.24
C LYS A 8 -2.44 -17.14 -6.30
N HIS A 9 -1.16 -16.91 -6.58
CA HIS A 9 -0.08 -17.61 -5.89
C HIS A 9 0.60 -16.78 -4.80
N PHE A 10 0.30 -15.48 -4.70
CA PHE A 10 0.97 -14.61 -3.74
C PHE A 10 -0.01 -13.76 -2.93
N LEU A 11 -0.84 -12.94 -3.57
CA LEU A 11 -1.75 -12.04 -2.85
C LEU A 11 -2.82 -12.79 -2.06
N SER A 12 -3.35 -13.89 -2.61
CA SER A 12 -4.32 -14.74 -1.91
C SER A 12 -3.79 -15.26 -0.56
N ILE A 13 -2.51 -15.66 -0.49
CA ILE A 13 -1.87 -16.16 0.72
C ILE A 13 -1.75 -15.03 1.76
N ILE A 14 -1.29 -13.86 1.32
CA ILE A 14 -1.16 -12.68 2.17
C ILE A 14 -2.52 -12.26 2.74
N ASP A 15 -3.54 -12.18 1.87
CA ASP A 15 -4.87 -11.72 2.26
C ASP A 15 -5.58 -12.74 3.18
N ASN A 16 -5.37 -14.04 2.97
CA ASN A 16 -5.86 -15.09 3.87
C ASN A 16 -5.21 -15.03 5.27
N ASN A 17 -3.89 -14.86 5.32
CA ASN A 17 -3.18 -14.70 6.60
C ASN A 17 -3.66 -13.41 7.31
N ALA A 18 -3.80 -12.31 6.57
CA ALA A 18 -4.30 -11.05 7.09
C ALA A 18 -5.72 -11.16 7.62
N ALA A 19 -6.61 -11.89 6.96
CA ALA A 19 -7.98 -12.11 7.45
C ALA A 19 -8.00 -12.82 8.82
N ARG A 20 -7.15 -13.85 9.00
CA ARG A 20 -6.97 -14.53 10.30
C ARG A 20 -6.43 -13.58 11.36
N ILE A 21 -5.42 -12.78 11.03
CA ILE A 21 -4.78 -11.82 11.94
C ILE A 21 -5.76 -10.71 12.33
N ARG A 22 -6.54 -10.19 11.39
CA ARG A 22 -7.59 -9.20 11.64
C ARG A 22 -8.59 -9.72 12.66
N ASN A 23 -9.03 -10.98 12.55
CA ASN A 23 -9.95 -11.57 13.52
C ASN A 23 -9.31 -11.69 14.91
N LYS A 24 -8.02 -12.04 15.01
CA LYS A 24 -7.27 -12.01 16.28
C LYS A 24 -7.22 -10.59 16.87
N LEU A 25 -6.84 -9.60 16.07
CA LEU A 25 -6.79 -8.19 16.47
C LEU A 25 -8.15 -7.70 16.98
N GLU A 26 -9.23 -8.07 16.29
CA GLU A 26 -10.58 -7.65 16.66
C GLU A 26 -11.03 -8.27 17.99
N LYS A 27 -10.79 -9.57 18.19
CA LYS A 27 -11.28 -10.33 19.34
C LYS A 27 -10.40 -10.16 20.58
N ASP A 28 -9.10 -10.35 20.42
CA ASP A 28 -8.15 -10.55 21.52
C ASP A 28 -7.09 -9.42 21.60
N GLY A 29 -7.10 -8.50 20.62
CA GLY A 29 -6.22 -7.33 20.58
C GLY A 29 -4.79 -7.66 20.13
N LEU A 30 -3.86 -6.72 20.33
CA LEU A 30 -2.47 -6.90 19.87
C LEU A 30 -1.69 -7.98 20.62
N LYS A 31 -2.07 -8.30 21.86
CA LYS A 31 -1.35 -9.27 22.70
C LYS A 31 -1.49 -10.70 22.19
N SER A 32 -2.48 -10.98 21.34
CA SER A 32 -2.68 -12.29 20.75
C SER A 32 -1.82 -12.57 19.52
N LEU A 33 -1.07 -11.58 19.03
CA LEU A 33 -0.24 -11.74 17.84
C LEU A 33 1.09 -12.40 18.16
N THR A 34 1.40 -13.48 17.46
CA THR A 34 2.76 -14.06 17.44
C THR A 34 3.71 -13.17 16.64
N ILE A 35 5.01 -13.47 16.70
CA ILE A 35 6.01 -12.79 15.86
C ILE A 35 5.68 -12.99 14.37
N GLU A 36 5.29 -14.21 13.99
CA GLU A 36 4.89 -14.53 12.61
C GLU A 36 3.63 -13.75 12.20
N ASP A 37 2.63 -13.65 13.09
CA ASP A 37 1.43 -12.83 12.82
C ASP A 37 1.83 -11.37 12.55
N ARG A 38 2.78 -10.81 13.31
CA ARG A 38 3.25 -9.43 13.09
C ARG A 38 3.99 -9.30 11.76
N MET A 39 4.81 -10.28 11.37
CA MET A 39 5.51 -10.26 10.08
C MET A 39 4.51 -10.31 8.91
N ASP A 40 3.53 -11.21 8.99
CA ASP A 40 2.49 -11.33 7.97
C ASP A 40 1.59 -10.09 7.91
N TRP A 41 1.29 -9.48 9.05
CA TRP A 41 0.56 -8.21 9.08
C TRP A 41 1.35 -7.07 8.41
N ALA A 42 2.68 -7.00 8.64
CA ALA A 42 3.53 -6.01 8.00
C ALA A 42 3.56 -6.19 6.47
N ARG A 43 3.69 -7.44 5.99
CA ARG A 43 3.60 -7.77 4.56
C ARG A 43 2.25 -7.36 3.97
N PHE A 44 1.16 -7.61 4.69
CA PHE A 44 -0.18 -7.21 4.26
C PHE A 44 -0.34 -5.69 4.15
N LEU A 45 0.15 -4.92 5.13
CA LEU A 45 0.13 -3.45 5.05
C LEU A 45 0.91 -2.93 3.84
N MET A 46 2.07 -3.54 3.54
CA MET A 46 2.86 -3.22 2.36
C MET A 46 2.20 -3.65 1.06
N SER A 47 1.57 -4.83 1.02
CA SER A 47 0.84 -5.29 -0.16
C SER A 47 -0.32 -4.36 -0.48
N LEU A 48 -1.03 -3.82 0.52
CA LEU A 48 -2.06 -2.80 0.31
C LEU A 48 -1.48 -1.50 -0.26
N ARG A 49 -0.33 -1.04 0.22
CA ARG A 49 0.34 0.17 -0.29
C ARG A 49 0.81 0.01 -1.73
N LEU A 50 1.47 -1.10 -2.04
CA LEU A 50 2.04 -1.36 -3.37
C LEU A 50 0.97 -1.65 -4.43
N ARG A 51 -0.26 -1.99 -4.02
CA ARG A 51 -1.42 -2.18 -4.90
C ARG A 51 -2.12 -0.85 -5.28
N GLN A 52 -1.72 0.28 -4.71
CA GLN A 52 -2.33 1.58 -5.04
C GLN A 52 -1.93 2.01 -6.47
N PRO A 53 -2.84 2.45 -7.36
CA PRO A 53 -2.55 2.75 -8.76
C PRO A 53 -1.46 3.80 -8.96
N ASP A 54 -1.41 4.82 -8.11
CA ASP A 54 -0.35 5.84 -8.14
C ASP A 54 1.03 5.25 -7.81
N ILE A 55 1.10 4.34 -6.83
CA ILE A 55 2.34 3.61 -6.52
C ILE A 55 2.71 2.66 -7.65
N VAL A 56 1.74 1.95 -8.23
CA VAL A 56 1.96 1.06 -9.39
C VAL A 56 2.48 1.85 -10.59
N GLU A 57 1.88 3.00 -10.89
CA GLU A 57 2.29 3.88 -11.99
C GLU A 57 3.69 4.46 -11.75
N MET A 58 3.97 4.92 -10.53
CA MET A 58 5.30 5.37 -10.12
C MET A 58 6.34 4.27 -10.32
N LEU A 59 6.08 3.04 -9.83
CA LEU A 59 6.98 1.90 -9.98
C LEU A 59 7.22 1.57 -11.44
N LYS A 60 6.18 1.55 -12.29
CA LYS A 60 6.33 1.33 -13.73
C LYS A 60 7.22 2.39 -14.37
N ARG A 61 6.97 3.67 -14.08
CA ARG A 61 7.70 4.79 -14.67
C ARG A 61 9.18 4.76 -14.27
N GLU A 62 9.47 4.66 -12.97
CA GLU A 62 10.83 4.73 -12.44
C GLU A 62 11.66 3.50 -12.84
N SER A 63 11.07 2.30 -12.77
CA SER A 63 11.77 1.08 -13.20
C SER A 63 12.02 1.04 -14.71
N ALA A 64 11.07 1.51 -15.53
CA ALA A 64 11.27 1.62 -16.98
C ALA A 64 12.38 2.61 -17.31
N GLN A 65 12.42 3.77 -16.64
CA GLN A 65 13.50 4.75 -16.82
C GLN A 65 14.85 4.16 -16.44
N HIS A 66 14.94 3.47 -15.31
CA HIS A 66 16.18 2.85 -14.86
C HIS A 66 16.65 1.74 -15.81
N LEU A 67 15.74 0.86 -16.22
CA LEU A 67 16.09 -0.22 -17.17
C LEU A 67 16.55 0.36 -18.51
N LYS A 68 15.89 1.38 -19.04
CA LYS A 68 16.33 2.05 -20.28
C LYS A 68 17.72 2.65 -20.14
N ALA A 69 18.02 3.27 -19.00
CA ALA A 69 19.38 3.77 -18.75
C ALA A 69 20.40 2.62 -18.77
N THR A 70 20.10 1.49 -18.12
CA THR A 70 20.96 0.30 -18.14
C THR A 70 21.14 -0.32 -19.53
N LEU A 71 20.07 -0.41 -20.33
CA LEU A 71 20.15 -0.97 -21.70
C LEU A 71 20.98 -0.08 -22.65
N ASN A 72 21.15 1.21 -22.32
CA ASN A 72 21.90 2.18 -23.11
C ASN A 72 23.26 2.52 -22.48
N ASP A 73 23.69 1.85 -21.41
CA ASP A 73 24.90 2.20 -20.65
C ASP A 73 26.19 1.87 -21.42
N GLN A 74 26.15 0.83 -22.26
CA GLN A 74 27.30 0.32 -23.02
C GLN A 74 26.86 -0.09 -24.44
N PRO A 75 26.54 0.87 -25.33
CA PRO A 75 26.03 0.59 -26.66
C PRO A 75 27.01 -0.23 -27.52
N GLU A 76 28.32 -0.04 -27.33
CA GLU A 76 29.37 -0.77 -28.05
C GLU A 76 29.34 -2.29 -27.81
N GLU A 77 29.02 -2.74 -26.60
CA GLU A 77 28.94 -4.18 -26.30
C GLU A 77 27.79 -4.84 -27.08
N TYR A 78 26.70 -4.10 -27.31
CA TYR A 78 25.61 -4.56 -28.14
C TYR A 78 26.00 -4.57 -29.62
N GLU A 79 26.63 -3.53 -30.13
CA GLU A 79 27.08 -3.43 -31.53
C GLU A 79 28.02 -4.57 -31.92
N GLU A 80 28.90 -5.02 -31.02
CA GLU A 80 29.80 -6.16 -31.26
C GLU A 80 29.08 -7.51 -31.35
N LEU A 81 27.92 -7.64 -30.70
CA LEU A 81 27.17 -8.90 -30.59
C LEU A 81 25.94 -8.97 -31.51
N ALA A 82 25.43 -7.82 -31.96
CA ALA A 82 24.21 -7.72 -32.74
C ALA A 82 24.37 -8.32 -34.15
N ALA A 83 23.35 -9.05 -34.60
CA ALA A 83 23.27 -9.51 -35.98
C ALA A 83 22.87 -8.35 -36.91
N PRO A 84 23.20 -8.40 -38.22
CA PRO A 84 22.81 -7.37 -39.18
C PRO A 84 21.30 -7.10 -39.28
N GLU A 85 20.48 -8.10 -38.94
CA GLU A 85 19.02 -8.03 -38.90
C GLU A 85 18.43 -7.55 -37.56
N ASP A 86 19.25 -7.44 -36.51
CA ASP A 86 18.79 -6.98 -35.20
C ASP A 86 18.49 -5.47 -35.22
N ALA A 87 17.69 -5.03 -34.25
CA ALA A 87 17.36 -3.62 -34.09
C ALA A 87 18.62 -2.77 -33.81
N PRO A 88 18.64 -1.48 -34.19
CA PRO A 88 19.81 -0.60 -34.01
C PRO A 88 20.30 -0.43 -32.57
N THR A 89 19.48 -0.71 -31.57
CA THR A 89 19.83 -0.54 -30.15
C THR A 89 19.33 -1.70 -29.31
N LEU A 90 20.02 -2.00 -28.20
CA LEU A 90 19.59 -3.02 -27.24
C LEU A 90 18.21 -2.69 -26.65
N GLU A 91 17.86 -1.42 -26.48
CA GLU A 91 16.53 -1.01 -26.05
C GLU A 91 15.45 -1.40 -27.07
N GLU A 92 15.65 -1.09 -28.35
CA GLU A 92 14.71 -1.43 -29.43
C GLU A 92 14.59 -2.94 -29.60
N TRP A 93 15.72 -3.64 -29.61
CA TRP A 93 15.76 -5.10 -29.66
C TRP A 93 14.97 -5.71 -28.50
N THR A 94 15.15 -5.19 -27.29
CA THR A 94 14.40 -5.64 -26.10
C THR A 94 12.90 -5.41 -26.25
N LYS A 95 12.47 -4.28 -26.84
CA LYS A 95 11.04 -4.00 -27.09
C LYS A 95 10.43 -4.95 -28.11
N GLU A 96 11.18 -5.30 -29.16
CA GLU A 96 10.74 -6.21 -30.20
C GLU A 96 10.65 -7.66 -29.70
N GLN A 97 11.69 -8.14 -29.02
CA GLN A 97 11.75 -9.51 -28.52
C GLN A 97 10.88 -9.74 -27.28
N TYR A 98 10.74 -8.72 -26.42
CA TYR A 98 9.98 -8.81 -25.17
C TYR A 98 9.00 -7.64 -25.02
N PRO A 99 7.91 -7.60 -25.82
CA PRO A 99 6.93 -6.53 -25.75
C PRO A 99 6.36 -6.35 -24.34
N GLY A 100 6.44 -5.13 -23.81
CA GLY A 100 5.94 -4.80 -22.48
C GLY A 100 6.90 -5.12 -21.32
N LEU A 101 8.09 -5.68 -21.57
CA LEU A 101 9.07 -5.97 -20.51
C LEU A 101 9.49 -4.68 -19.81
N ILE A 102 9.87 -3.65 -20.57
CA ILE A 102 10.38 -2.40 -20.02
C ILE A 102 9.32 -1.70 -19.17
N GLU A 103 8.08 -1.63 -19.66
CA GLU A 103 6.96 -0.96 -19.00
C GLU A 103 6.48 -1.69 -17.73
N ASN A 104 6.72 -3.00 -17.64
CA ASN A 104 6.28 -3.83 -16.51
C ASN A 104 7.45 -4.35 -15.66
N PHE A 105 8.69 -3.90 -15.93
CA PHE A 105 9.89 -4.41 -15.27
C PHE A 105 9.79 -4.30 -13.75
N GLY A 106 9.41 -3.13 -13.23
CA GLY A 106 9.23 -2.90 -11.79
C GLY A 106 8.19 -3.81 -11.14
N LEU A 107 7.14 -4.20 -11.88
CA LEU A 107 6.11 -5.10 -11.35
C LEU A 107 6.61 -6.54 -11.19
N SER A 108 7.63 -6.94 -11.95
CA SER A 108 8.24 -8.26 -11.78
C SER A 108 8.87 -8.44 -10.38
N PHE A 109 9.24 -7.34 -9.73
CA PHE A 109 9.80 -7.31 -8.37
C PHE A 109 8.76 -7.12 -7.27
N PHE A 110 7.46 -7.11 -7.59
CA PHE A 110 6.40 -6.87 -6.60
C PHE A 110 6.52 -7.77 -5.37
N HIS A 111 6.77 -9.07 -5.59
CA HIS A 111 6.97 -10.04 -4.50
C HIS A 111 8.17 -9.66 -3.62
N LYS A 112 9.30 -9.25 -4.22
CA LYS A 112 10.49 -8.81 -3.48
C LYS A 112 10.26 -7.51 -2.70
N LEU A 113 9.42 -6.62 -3.21
CA LEU A 113 9.06 -5.37 -2.53
C LEU A 113 8.18 -5.63 -1.32
N VAL A 114 7.20 -6.54 -1.44
CA VAL A 114 6.34 -6.95 -0.32
C VAL A 114 7.14 -7.69 0.75
N ASP A 115 8.01 -8.62 0.35
CA ASP A 115 8.86 -9.40 1.25
C ASP A 115 10.17 -8.72 1.62
N ASN A 116 10.32 -7.42 1.33
CA ASN A 116 11.54 -6.68 1.61
C ASN A 116 11.82 -6.70 3.13
N PRO A 117 12.92 -7.34 3.59
CA PRO A 117 13.19 -7.50 5.02
C PRO A 117 13.42 -6.18 5.75
N GLU A 118 14.00 -5.19 5.08
CA GLU A 118 14.28 -3.88 5.65
C GLU A 118 12.98 -3.13 5.93
N ILE A 119 12.08 -3.07 4.94
CA ILE A 119 10.77 -2.43 5.05
C ILE A 119 9.91 -3.14 6.11
N CYS A 120 9.86 -4.47 6.07
CA CYS A 120 9.15 -5.26 7.09
C CYS A 120 9.69 -4.95 8.50
N THR A 121 11.02 -4.90 8.66
CA THR A 121 11.66 -4.56 9.93
C THR A 121 11.29 -3.17 10.40
N LYS A 122 11.23 -2.17 9.50
CA LYS A 122 10.80 -0.80 9.84
C LYS A 122 9.39 -0.78 10.41
N ILE A 123 8.44 -1.48 9.78
CA ILE A 123 7.04 -1.55 10.24
C ILE A 123 6.94 -2.32 11.57
N LEU A 124 7.66 -3.44 11.72
CA LEU A 124 7.67 -4.23 12.96
C LEU A 124 8.17 -3.45 14.17
N LYS A 125 9.15 -2.56 13.95
CA LYS A 125 9.71 -1.67 14.98
C LYS A 125 8.79 -0.50 15.34
N MET A 126 7.72 -0.26 14.57
CA MET A 126 6.74 0.75 14.93
C MET A 126 5.94 0.35 16.18
N LYS A 127 5.43 1.35 16.87
CA LYS A 127 4.56 1.22 18.03
C LYS A 127 3.15 0.99 17.53
N TRP A 128 2.63 -0.21 17.77
CA TRP A 128 1.29 -0.58 17.33
C TRP A 128 0.28 -0.37 18.42
N TRP A 129 -0.93 0.05 18.08
CA TRP A 129 -2.09 0.04 18.96
C TRP A 129 -3.37 -0.16 18.16
N LEU A 130 -4.45 -0.52 18.86
CA LEU A 130 -5.79 -0.53 18.29
C LEU A 130 -6.55 0.66 18.87
N TRP A 131 -7.24 1.39 18.00
CA TRP A 131 -8.19 2.40 18.39
C TRP A 131 -9.60 1.81 18.40
N ASP A 132 -10.35 2.06 19.47
CA ASP A 132 -11.77 1.73 19.60
C ASP A 132 -12.62 3.01 19.46
N PHE A 133 -13.53 2.98 18.48
CA PHE A 133 -14.44 4.07 18.12
C PHE A 133 -15.89 3.79 18.51
N SER A 134 -16.15 2.83 19.40
CA SER A 134 -17.49 2.53 19.92
C SER A 134 -18.13 3.74 20.61
N LYS A 135 -17.31 4.67 21.12
CA LYS A 135 -17.75 5.95 21.71
C LYS A 135 -17.86 7.10 20.70
N ALA A 136 -17.45 6.90 19.44
CA ALA A 136 -17.64 7.89 18.40
C ALA A 136 -19.08 7.84 17.86
N PRO A 137 -19.64 8.95 17.37
CA PRO A 137 -20.98 8.94 16.77
C PRO A 137 -21.01 8.37 15.34
N TYR A 138 -19.85 8.17 14.70
CA TYR A 138 -19.75 7.79 13.29
C TYR A 138 -18.99 6.47 13.13
N ASP A 139 -19.41 5.65 12.17
CA ASP A 139 -18.64 4.50 11.72
C ASP A 139 -17.43 4.93 10.88
N LEU A 140 -16.38 4.11 10.88
CA LEU A 140 -15.25 4.26 9.99
C LEU A 140 -15.61 3.88 8.55
N LEU A 141 -15.12 4.67 7.60
CA LEU A 141 -15.24 4.44 6.17
C LEU A 141 -14.03 3.67 5.64
N LEU A 142 -14.26 2.79 4.69
CA LEU A 142 -13.20 2.08 3.97
C LEU A 142 -13.21 2.52 2.51
N SER A 143 -12.05 2.85 1.97
CA SER A 143 -11.87 3.16 0.55
C SER A 143 -11.27 1.98 -0.20
N ASP A 144 -11.32 2.03 -1.53
CA ASP A 144 -10.57 1.12 -2.40
C ASP A 144 -9.05 1.19 -2.20
N HIS A 145 -8.55 2.27 -1.59
CA HIS A 145 -7.24 2.32 -0.95
C HIS A 145 -7.44 2.28 0.57
N PRO A 146 -7.48 1.13 1.24
CA PRO A 146 -7.94 1.07 2.63
C PRO A 146 -6.86 1.47 3.66
N CYS A 147 -5.59 1.28 3.33
CA CYS A 147 -4.48 1.58 4.23
C CYS A 147 -4.02 3.02 4.06
N ILE A 148 -4.17 3.82 5.12
CA ILE A 148 -3.76 5.22 5.17
C ILE A 148 -2.29 5.27 5.58
N PHE A 149 -1.46 5.86 4.73
CA PHE A 149 -0.06 6.19 5.04
C PHE A 149 0.08 7.72 5.06
N VAL A 150 0.45 8.26 6.22
CA VAL A 150 0.83 9.66 6.37
C VAL A 150 2.35 9.71 6.37
N HIS A 151 2.93 10.52 5.48
CA HIS A 151 4.37 10.58 5.19
C HIS A 151 4.97 9.27 4.63
N GLY A 152 6.24 9.32 4.22
CA GLY A 152 6.99 8.15 3.77
C GLY A 152 7.39 7.23 4.92
N ILE A 153 7.68 5.96 4.64
CA ILE A 153 8.01 4.97 5.68
C ILE A 153 9.29 5.29 6.47
N ASP A 154 10.20 6.06 5.87
CA ASP A 154 11.43 6.52 6.51
C ASP A 154 11.24 7.79 7.36
N ASP A 155 10.11 8.48 7.17
CA ASP A 155 9.78 9.70 7.90
C ASP A 155 9.58 9.40 9.41
N PRO A 156 10.18 10.19 10.32
CA PRO A 156 9.95 10.03 11.77
C PRO A 156 8.50 10.20 12.20
N ASN A 157 7.72 10.96 11.44
CA ASN A 157 6.31 11.21 11.67
C ASN A 157 5.41 10.27 10.88
N CYS A 158 5.95 9.19 10.29
CA CYS A 158 5.15 8.20 9.56
C CYS A 158 4.03 7.65 10.46
N VAL A 159 2.80 7.66 9.93
CA VAL A 159 1.65 7.03 10.55
C VAL A 159 1.02 6.07 9.55
N ILE A 160 0.80 4.84 9.99
CA ILE A 160 0.00 3.85 9.27
C ILE A 160 -1.30 3.68 10.04
N ALA A 161 -2.43 3.85 9.35
CA ALA A 161 -3.75 3.58 9.91
C ALA A 161 -4.55 2.70 8.95
N LEU A 162 -5.15 1.64 9.48
CA LEU A 162 -6.00 0.74 8.72
C LEU A 162 -7.30 0.49 9.49
N PRO A 163 -8.45 0.99 9.02
CA PRO A 163 -9.74 0.54 9.51
C PRO A 163 -9.89 -0.98 9.32
N ILE A 164 -10.11 -1.71 10.42
CA ILE A 164 -10.26 -3.18 10.41
C ILE A 164 -11.69 -3.63 10.76
N HIS A 165 -12.50 -2.70 11.29
CA HIS A 165 -13.91 -2.86 11.62
C HIS A 165 -14.55 -1.47 11.58
N PRO A 166 -15.88 -1.32 11.37
CA PRO A 166 -16.58 -0.03 11.45
C PRO A 166 -16.29 0.80 12.72
N ARG A 167 -15.82 0.15 13.79
CA ARG A 167 -15.50 0.76 15.09
C ARG A 167 -14.08 0.50 15.57
N LYS A 168 -13.20 -0.08 14.76
CA LYS A 168 -11.80 -0.34 15.16
C LYS A 168 -10.84 -0.03 14.03
N ALA A 169 -9.71 0.59 14.38
CA ALA A 169 -8.60 0.80 13.46
C ALA A 169 -7.29 0.30 14.07
N PHE A 170 -6.50 -0.38 13.26
CA PHE A 170 -5.10 -0.64 13.53
C PHE A 170 -4.28 0.62 13.26
N MET A 171 -3.30 0.88 14.12
CA MET A 171 -2.47 2.07 14.05
C MET A 171 -1.02 1.72 14.35
N ALA A 172 -0.10 2.34 13.61
CA ALA A 172 1.33 2.21 13.84
C ALA A 172 2.05 3.54 13.56
N THR A 173 3.05 3.86 14.39
CA THR A 173 3.97 4.98 14.15
C THR A 173 5.33 4.71 14.79
N ARG A 174 6.36 5.42 14.33
CA ARG A 174 7.72 5.32 14.88
C ARG A 174 7.93 6.24 16.10
N SER A 175 7.37 7.45 16.07
CA SER A 175 7.56 8.48 17.09
C SER A 175 6.70 8.24 18.34
N ASP A 176 7.31 8.40 19.53
CA ASP A 176 6.58 8.37 20.80
C ASP A 176 5.66 9.58 20.96
N GLU A 177 6.11 10.73 20.47
CA GLU A 177 5.37 11.98 20.46
C GLU A 177 4.10 11.84 19.61
N VAL A 178 4.24 11.34 18.39
CA VAL A 178 3.10 11.07 17.50
C VAL A 178 2.17 10.03 18.11
N ALA A 179 2.70 8.94 18.68
CA ALA A 179 1.88 7.92 19.34
C ALA A 179 1.10 8.51 20.53
N LYS A 180 1.72 9.36 21.36
CA LYS A 180 1.09 10.04 22.49
C LYS A 180 -0.01 10.98 22.02
N VAL A 181 0.27 11.82 21.02
CA VAL A 181 -0.73 12.73 20.44
C VAL A 181 -1.91 11.95 19.87
N MET A 182 -1.64 10.91 19.10
CA MET A 182 -2.67 10.11 18.44
C MET A 182 -3.53 9.33 19.43
N ARG A 183 -2.98 8.81 20.53
CA ARG A 183 -3.71 8.08 21.58
C ARG A 183 -4.57 8.97 22.47
N ASN A 184 -4.24 10.25 22.57
CA ASN A 184 -4.98 11.22 23.39
C ASN A 184 -6.10 11.95 22.61
N GLN A 185 -6.32 11.60 21.34
CA GLN A 185 -7.38 12.23 20.55
C GLN A 185 -8.77 11.84 21.06
N ARG A 186 -9.74 12.75 20.92
CA ARG A 186 -11.14 12.42 21.12
C ARG A 186 -11.57 11.43 20.02
N PRO A 187 -12.24 10.31 20.34
CA PRO A 187 -12.63 9.29 19.34
C PRO A 187 -13.40 9.88 18.16
N ARG A 188 -14.32 10.83 18.41
CA ARG A 188 -15.06 11.56 17.39
C ARG A 188 -14.14 12.24 16.37
N ASP A 189 -13.18 13.03 16.85
CA ASP A 189 -12.33 13.86 15.98
C ASP A 189 -11.35 13.00 15.17
N LEU A 190 -10.88 11.89 15.75
CA LEU A 190 -10.04 10.95 15.04
C LEU A 190 -10.83 10.15 14.01
N ALA A 191 -12.06 9.71 14.32
CA ALA A 191 -12.93 9.03 13.35
C ALA A 191 -13.23 9.92 12.14
N VAL A 192 -13.52 11.21 12.36
CA VAL A 192 -13.73 12.17 11.27
C VAL A 192 -12.48 12.27 10.39
N ARG A 193 -11.28 12.43 10.99
CA ARG A 193 -10.03 12.51 10.21
C ARG A 193 -9.73 11.25 9.43
N LEU A 194 -9.95 10.06 10.01
CA LEU A 194 -9.78 8.80 9.28
C LEU A 194 -10.76 8.71 8.10
N ASN A 195 -12.00 9.11 8.29
CA ASN A 195 -13.01 9.11 7.23
C ASN A 195 -12.68 10.12 6.14
N GLU A 196 -12.17 11.30 6.49
CA GLU A 196 -11.66 12.27 5.53
C GLU A 196 -10.48 11.69 4.74
N SER A 197 -9.52 11.05 5.40
CA SER A 197 -8.41 10.37 4.72
C SER A 197 -8.91 9.28 3.77
N SER A 198 -9.85 8.43 4.18
CA SER A 198 -10.46 7.40 3.31
C SER A 198 -11.10 8.03 2.07
N VAL A 199 -11.89 9.10 2.22
CA VAL A 199 -12.50 9.79 1.06
C VAL A 199 -11.43 10.43 0.16
N ASN A 200 -10.43 11.07 0.77
CA ASN A 200 -9.37 11.76 0.03
C ASN A 200 -8.50 10.78 -0.76
N GLN A 201 -8.22 9.59 -0.24
CA GLN A 201 -7.40 8.59 -0.92
C GLN A 201 -8.18 7.67 -1.87
N THR A 202 -9.53 7.72 -1.87
CA THR A 202 -10.36 6.93 -2.80
C THR A 202 -10.05 7.25 -4.27
N ARG A 203 -9.99 6.23 -5.11
CA ARG A 203 -9.98 6.38 -6.58
C ARG A 203 -11.37 6.18 -7.17
N VAL A 204 -12.03 5.09 -6.79
CA VAL A 204 -13.26 4.60 -7.42
C VAL A 204 -14.38 4.38 -6.40
N ARG A 205 -14.09 3.78 -5.25
CA ARG A 205 -15.13 3.32 -4.31
C ARG A 205 -14.85 3.70 -2.86
N ILE A 206 -15.93 4.00 -2.14
CA ILE A 206 -16.00 4.15 -0.68
C ILE A 206 -17.08 3.21 -0.18
N TYR A 207 -16.80 2.53 0.92
CA TYR A 207 -17.65 1.58 1.58
C TYR A 207 -18.00 2.11 2.97
N ALA A 208 -19.29 2.09 3.28
CA ALA A 208 -19.85 2.44 4.57
C ALA A 208 -20.77 1.32 5.06
N PRO A 209 -20.97 1.14 6.38
CA PRO A 209 -21.88 0.11 6.89
C PRO A 209 -23.36 0.38 6.58
N ASN A 210 -23.71 1.64 6.33
CA ASN A 210 -25.07 2.11 6.06
C ASN A 210 -25.03 3.47 5.33
N GLU A 211 -26.19 4.04 5.02
CA GLU A 211 -26.30 5.30 4.27
C GLU A 211 -26.08 6.59 5.10
N SER A 212 -25.95 6.49 6.44
CA SER A 212 -25.83 7.68 7.29
C SER A 212 -24.68 8.64 6.93
N PRO A 213 -23.49 8.20 6.46
CA PRO A 213 -22.41 9.11 6.09
C PRO A 213 -22.53 9.66 4.66
N ARG A 214 -23.62 9.38 3.93
CA ARG A 214 -23.76 9.77 2.50
C ARG A 214 -23.47 11.25 2.25
N ARG A 215 -24.12 12.15 2.99
CA ARG A 215 -23.91 13.60 2.84
C ARG A 215 -22.47 14.01 3.15
N PHE A 216 -21.85 13.36 4.14
CA PHE A 216 -20.44 13.61 4.48
C PHE A 216 -19.52 13.21 3.31
N ILE A 217 -19.76 12.03 2.72
CA ILE A 217 -19.00 11.52 1.57
C ILE A 217 -19.16 12.43 0.36
N GLU A 218 -20.41 12.76 -0.02
CA GLU A 218 -20.73 13.60 -1.18
C GLU A 218 -20.06 14.98 -1.07
N ASN A 219 -20.13 15.63 0.10
CA ASN A 219 -19.48 16.92 0.32
C ASN A 219 -17.95 16.87 0.15
N ARG A 220 -17.31 15.82 0.67
CA ARG A 220 -15.84 15.67 0.61
C ARG A 220 -15.36 15.27 -0.78
N LEU A 221 -16.11 14.45 -1.51
CA LEU A 221 -15.83 14.15 -2.92
C LEU A 221 -15.95 15.40 -3.79
N ALA A 222 -16.96 16.24 -3.57
CA ALA A 222 -17.11 17.50 -4.29
C ALA A 222 -15.91 18.45 -4.06
N GLN A 223 -15.44 18.54 -2.81
CA GLN A 223 -14.25 19.34 -2.48
C GLN A 223 -12.98 18.80 -3.12
N LYS A 224 -12.80 17.47 -3.10
CA LYS A 224 -11.66 16.81 -3.73
C LYS A 224 -11.61 17.06 -5.23
N ASN A 225 -12.76 17.03 -5.91
CA ASN A 225 -12.83 17.23 -7.37
C ASN A 225 -12.72 18.71 -7.80
N ALA A 226 -12.75 19.65 -6.85
CA ALA A 226 -12.60 21.08 -7.13
C ALA A 226 -11.14 21.56 -7.11
N ILE A 227 -10.19 20.68 -6.77
CA ILE A 227 -8.75 20.90 -6.69
C ILE A 227 -8.09 20.15 -7.85
#